data_AF-A0A419DB46-F1
#
_entry.id   AF-A0A419DB46-F1
#
_cell.length_a   1.000
_cell.length_b   1.000
_cell.length_c   1.000
_cell.angle_alpha   90.00
_cell.angle_beta   90.00
_cell.angle_gamma   90.00
#
_symmetry.space_group_name_H-M   'P 1'
#
loop_
_entity.id
_entity.type
_entity.pdbx_description
1 polymer ?
#
loop_
_entity_poly.entity_id
_entity_poly.type
_entity_poly.pdbx_seq_one_letter_code
_entity_poly.pdbx_strand_id
1 'polypeptide(L)'
;MICEKTKNLPRFYGRFFLKSILYKLFIIKEPLLKLYFDIFKEVINGGNKKIVIIGYGFTDKHINNILLQGAKYHRLKIYIINPIDPPQFRIKMERTFKSKDFEIFWKSLSGYFPHSLIDIFPYDQHQHPTVLYQNIKKSLTS
;
A
#
# COMPACT_ATOMS: atom_id res chain seq x y z
N MET A 1 -16.94 -31.25 -11.93
CA MET A 1 -17.87 -31.55 -10.82
C MET A 1 -17.96 -30.32 -9.92
N ILE A 2 -18.93 -29.43 -10.18
CA ILE A 2 -19.12 -28.17 -9.44
C ILE A 2 -20.01 -28.50 -8.22
N CYS A 3 -19.49 -28.24 -7.03
CA CYS A 3 -20.15 -28.61 -5.77
C CYS A 3 -21.31 -27.65 -5.45
N GLU A 4 -22.53 -28.15 -5.48
CA GLU A 4 -23.77 -27.50 -5.07
C GLU A 4 -23.85 -27.27 -3.55
N LYS A 5 -23.15 -26.26 -3.01
CA LYS A 5 -23.27 -25.91 -1.58
C LYS A 5 -23.45 -24.41 -1.28
N THR A 6 -24.14 -23.67 -2.14
CA THR A 6 -24.44 -22.24 -1.92
C THR A 6 -25.93 -21.92 -1.77
N LYS A 7 -26.73 -22.81 -1.17
CA LYS A 7 -28.17 -22.56 -0.97
C LYS A 7 -28.58 -22.04 0.40
N ASN A 8 -27.70 -21.93 1.41
CA ASN A 8 -28.11 -21.41 2.73
C ASN A 8 -27.02 -20.61 3.44
N LEU A 9 -26.73 -19.39 2.97
CA LEU A 9 -26.00 -18.39 3.75
C LEU A 9 -26.83 -17.10 3.84
N PRO A 10 -26.95 -16.50 5.04
CA PRO A 10 -27.77 -15.31 5.26
C PRO A 10 -27.31 -14.14 4.38
N ARG A 11 -28.29 -13.47 3.75
CA ARG A 11 -28.13 -12.42 2.70
C ARG A 11 -27.18 -11.26 3.06
N PHE A 12 -26.85 -11.07 4.34
CA PHE A 12 -25.96 -10.00 4.79
C PHE A 12 -24.46 -10.27 4.65
N TYR A 13 -24.03 -11.54 4.58
CA TYR A 13 -22.60 -11.88 4.45
C TYR A 13 -22.14 -12.07 2.99
N GLY A 14 -23.08 -12.25 2.05
CA GLY A 14 -22.77 -12.61 0.66
C GLY A 14 -21.99 -11.54 -0.10
N ARG A 15 -22.33 -10.26 0.05
CA ARG A 15 -21.78 -9.18 -0.81
C ARG A 15 -20.29 -8.90 -0.57
N PHE A 16 -19.82 -9.04 0.67
CA PHE A 16 -18.41 -8.81 1.02
C PHE A 16 -17.53 -10.03 0.73
N PHE A 17 -18.06 -11.23 0.97
CA PHE A 17 -17.33 -12.48 0.73
C PHE A 17 -17.18 -12.75 -0.78
N LEU A 18 -18.22 -12.48 -1.57
CA LEU A 18 -18.19 -12.60 -3.04
C LEU A 18 -17.17 -11.64 -3.68
N LYS A 19 -17.10 -10.38 -3.25
CA LYS A 19 -16.10 -9.43 -3.80
C LYS A 19 -14.65 -9.87 -3.52
N SER A 20 -14.37 -10.40 -2.33
CA SER A 20 -13.04 -10.91 -1.97
C SER A 20 -12.65 -12.13 -2.82
N ILE A 21 -13.58 -13.05 -3.04
CA ILE A 21 -13.37 -14.25 -3.86
C ILE A 21 -13.24 -13.89 -5.36
N LEU A 22 -14.09 -13.01 -5.88
CA LEU A 22 -14.05 -12.55 -7.27
C LEU A 22 -12.76 -11.81 -7.63
N TYR A 23 -12.21 -10.99 -6.72
CA TYR A 23 -10.93 -10.32 -6.96
C TYR A 23 -9.73 -11.27 -6.89
N LYS A 24 -9.75 -12.24 -5.96
CA LYS A 24 -8.73 -13.29 -5.90
C LYS A 24 -8.72 -14.11 -7.19
N LEU A 25 -9.89 -14.34 -7.80
CA LEU A 25 -10.05 -14.96 -9.11
C LEU A 25 -9.49 -14.13 -10.27
N PHE A 26 -9.41 -12.79 -10.17
CA PHE A 26 -8.95 -11.94 -11.26
C PHE A 26 -7.41 -11.92 -11.38
N ILE A 27 -6.70 -11.79 -10.25
CA ILE A 27 -5.22 -11.86 -10.26
C ILE A 27 -4.72 -13.23 -10.72
N ILE A 28 -5.42 -14.32 -10.33
CA ILE A 28 -5.04 -15.68 -10.75
C ILE A 28 -5.20 -15.88 -12.27
N LYS A 29 -6.12 -15.14 -12.91
CA LYS A 29 -6.37 -15.22 -14.36
C LYS A 29 -5.40 -14.38 -15.19
N GLU A 30 -4.60 -13.52 -14.54
CA GLU A 30 -3.63 -12.63 -15.18
C GLU A 30 -2.21 -13.02 -14.71
N PRO A 31 -1.54 -13.98 -15.36
CA PRO A 31 -0.29 -14.57 -14.88
C PRO A 31 0.80 -13.53 -14.60
N LEU A 32 0.85 -12.46 -15.40
CA LEU A 32 1.81 -11.39 -15.24
C LEU A 32 1.54 -10.56 -13.97
N LEU A 33 0.28 -10.18 -13.73
CA LEU A 33 -0.08 -9.43 -12.52
C LEU A 33 0.14 -10.28 -11.26
N LYS A 34 -0.15 -11.58 -11.35
CA LYS A 34 0.18 -12.52 -10.29
C LYS A 34 1.68 -12.55 -10.01
N LEU A 35 2.52 -12.63 -11.05
CA LEU A 35 3.97 -12.63 -10.90
C LEU A 35 4.48 -11.37 -10.20
N TYR A 36 4.02 -10.18 -10.62
CA TYR A 36 4.38 -8.93 -9.95
C TYR A 36 3.92 -8.88 -8.50
N PHE A 37 2.73 -9.39 -8.22
CA PHE A 37 2.19 -9.47 -6.86
C PHE A 37 3.00 -10.42 -5.97
N ASP A 38 3.41 -11.56 -6.50
CA ASP A 38 4.24 -12.54 -5.79
C ASP A 38 5.63 -11.97 -5.49
N ILE A 39 6.28 -11.30 -6.46
CA ILE A 39 7.55 -10.58 -6.26
C ILE A 39 7.39 -9.50 -5.18
N PHE A 40 6.32 -8.70 -5.26
CA PHE A 40 6.05 -7.66 -4.27
C PHE A 40 5.95 -8.25 -2.85
N LYS A 41 5.18 -9.33 -2.70
CA LYS A 41 5.03 -10.03 -1.41
C LYS A 41 6.37 -10.57 -0.90
N GLU A 42 7.16 -11.20 -1.76
CA GLU A 42 8.48 -11.73 -1.42
C GLU A 42 9.42 -10.63 -0.92
N VAL A 43 9.51 -9.52 -1.66
CA VAL A 43 10.35 -8.37 -1.29
C VAL A 43 9.96 -7.82 0.07
N ILE A 44 8.67 -7.61 0.33
CA ILE A 44 8.19 -7.08 1.61
C ILE A 44 8.48 -8.03 2.77
N ASN A 45 8.29 -9.34 2.55
CA ASN A 45 8.54 -10.36 3.57
C ASN A 45 10.05 -10.62 3.80
N GLY A 46 10.92 -10.18 2.89
CA GLY A 46 12.37 -10.28 3.01
C GLY A 46 12.99 -9.52 4.19
N GLY A 47 12.21 -8.70 4.90
CA GLY A 47 12.64 -8.07 6.15
C GLY A 47 13.51 -6.83 5.98
N ASN A 48 13.44 -5.93 6.97
CA ASN A 48 14.25 -4.71 7.07
C ASN A 48 14.25 -3.86 5.78
N LYS A 49 13.14 -3.88 5.03
CA LYS A 49 13.01 -3.12 3.78
C LYS A 49 12.49 -1.72 4.05
N LYS A 50 12.82 -0.82 3.14
CA LYS A 50 12.21 0.51 3.01
C LYS A 50 11.38 0.51 1.74
N ILE A 51 10.13 0.96 1.80
CA ILE A 51 9.27 1.14 0.63
C ILE A 51 8.89 2.61 0.49
N VAL A 52 8.97 3.12 -0.73
CA VAL A 52 8.42 4.42 -1.12
C VAL A 52 7.12 4.19 -1.86
N ILE A 53 6.04 4.80 -1.37
CA ILE A 53 4.70 4.72 -1.95
C ILE A 53 4.34 6.09 -2.51
N ILE A 54 4.03 6.14 -3.81
CA ILE A 54 3.73 7.39 -4.52
C ILE A 54 2.31 7.32 -5.06
N GLY A 55 1.48 8.32 -4.74
CA GLY A 55 0.14 8.47 -5.34
C GLY A 55 -0.86 7.35 -5.04
N TYR A 56 -0.57 6.47 -4.08
CA TYR A 56 -1.41 5.33 -3.77
C TYR A 56 -2.60 5.69 -2.88
N GLY A 57 -3.79 5.23 -3.27
CA GLY A 57 -5.05 5.58 -2.62
C GLY A 57 -5.38 4.79 -1.35
N PHE A 58 -4.69 3.67 -1.08
CA PHE A 58 -4.97 2.71 0.01
C PHE A 58 -6.37 2.10 -0.01
N THR A 59 -7.05 2.08 -1.16
CA THR A 59 -8.35 1.41 -1.30
C THR A 59 -8.21 -0.10 -1.50
N ASP A 60 -7.01 -0.57 -1.85
CA ASP A 60 -6.77 -1.98 -2.13
C ASP A 60 -6.39 -2.78 -0.86
N LYS A 61 -7.34 -3.59 -0.40
CA LYS A 61 -7.21 -4.40 0.82
C LYS A 61 -6.08 -5.43 0.74
N HIS A 62 -5.80 -6.01 -0.43
CA HIS A 62 -4.82 -7.10 -0.51
C HIS A 62 -3.39 -6.57 -0.44
N ILE A 63 -3.12 -5.44 -1.11
CA ILE A 63 -1.86 -4.70 -0.98
C ILE A 63 -1.70 -4.15 0.44
N ASN A 64 -2.74 -3.52 0.98
CA ASN A 64 -2.72 -2.98 2.35
C ASN A 64 -2.40 -4.07 3.39
N ASN A 65 -2.96 -5.27 3.21
CA ASN A 65 -2.66 -6.39 4.10
C ASN A 65 -1.17 -6.77 4.03
N ILE A 66 -0.56 -6.86 2.85
CA ILE A 66 0.87 -7.14 2.73
C ILE A 66 1.71 -6.06 3.44
N LEU A 67 1.38 -4.78 3.24
CA LEU A 67 2.08 -3.68 3.92
C LEU A 67 1.98 -3.80 5.44
N LEU A 68 0.79 -4.13 5.97
CA LEU A 68 0.58 -4.37 7.40
C LEU A 68 1.37 -5.57 7.93
N GLN A 69 1.40 -6.69 7.18
CA GLN A 69 2.21 -7.85 7.55
C GLN A 69 3.69 -7.49 7.58
N GLY A 70 4.16 -6.76 6.57
CA GLY A 70 5.52 -6.23 6.51
C GLY A 70 5.86 -5.34 7.71
N ALA A 71 4.98 -4.40 8.04
CA ALA A 71 5.13 -3.50 9.19
C ALA A 71 5.17 -4.28 10.52
N LYS A 72 4.27 -5.26 10.68
CA LYS A 72 4.10 -6.00 11.92
C LYS A 72 5.21 -7.02 12.20
N TYR A 73 5.67 -7.73 11.16
CA TYR A 73 6.53 -8.90 11.33
C TYR A 73 7.91 -8.76 10.69
N HIS A 74 8.08 -7.83 9.76
CA HIS A 74 9.27 -7.75 8.92
C HIS A 74 10.00 -6.40 9.01
N ARG A 75 9.67 -5.58 10.02
CA ARG A 75 10.29 -4.26 10.25
C ARG A 75 10.29 -3.37 9.01
N LEU A 76 9.22 -3.45 8.21
CA LEU A 76 9.04 -2.61 7.03
C LEU A 76 8.97 -1.14 7.44
N LYS A 77 9.80 -0.30 6.82
CA LYS A 77 9.72 1.16 6.93
C LYS A 77 8.99 1.73 5.73
N ILE A 78 7.92 2.47 5.98
CA ILE A 78 7.08 3.04 4.93
C ILE A 78 7.39 4.53 4.76
N TYR A 79 7.60 4.94 3.52
CA TYR A 79 7.75 6.34 3.12
C TYR A 79 6.66 6.67 2.11
N ILE A 80 5.99 7.80 2.26
CA ILE A 80 4.87 8.19 1.41
C ILE A 80 5.15 9.54 0.76
N ILE A 81 4.95 9.60 -0.56
CA ILE A 81 4.90 10.84 -1.34
C ILE A 81 3.46 11.01 -1.80
N ASN A 82 2.78 12.03 -1.26
CA ASN A 82 1.38 12.28 -1.57
C ASN A 82 1.05 13.75 -1.27
N PRO A 83 0.43 14.50 -2.19
CA PRO A 83 0.14 15.93 -1.99
C PRO A 83 -0.94 16.22 -0.93
N ILE A 84 -1.60 15.20 -0.37
CA ILE A 84 -2.56 15.38 0.71
C ILE A 84 -1.85 15.88 1.98
N ASP A 85 -2.44 16.87 2.64
CA ASP A 85 -1.97 17.38 3.93
C ASP A 85 -1.89 16.25 5.00
N PRO A 86 -0.80 16.15 5.81
CA PRO A 86 -0.61 14.99 6.70
C PRO A 86 -1.75 14.74 7.71
N PRO A 87 -2.34 15.76 8.38
CA PRO A 87 -3.59 15.61 9.14
C PRO A 87 -4.74 14.97 8.35
N GLN A 88 -4.99 15.43 7.12
CA GLN A 88 -6.05 14.88 6.26
C GLN A 88 -5.74 13.45 5.84
N PHE A 89 -4.47 13.15 5.55
CA PHE A 89 -4.02 11.81 5.25
C PHE A 89 -4.23 10.87 6.44
N ARG A 90 -3.92 11.33 7.66
CA ARG A 90 -4.14 10.56 8.88
C ARG A 90 -5.62 10.17 9.05
N ILE A 91 -6.53 11.14 8.95
CA ILE A 91 -7.99 10.90 9.04
C ILE A 91 -8.43 9.89 7.97
N LYS A 92 -7.90 10.00 6.75
CA LYS A 92 -8.18 9.04 5.67
C LYS A 92 -7.70 7.63 6.04
N MET A 93 -6.50 7.49 6.61
CA MET A 93 -5.96 6.20 7.03
C MET A 93 -6.73 5.59 8.20
N GLU A 94 -7.15 6.39 9.18
CA GLU A 94 -7.99 5.94 10.32
C GLU A 94 -9.33 5.36 9.85
N ARG A 95 -9.88 5.87 8.74
CA ARG A 95 -11.09 5.32 8.11
C ARG A 95 -10.83 4.07 7.27
N THR A 96 -9.60 3.93 6.77
CA THR A 96 -9.21 2.84 5.86
C THR A 96 -8.84 1.57 6.62
N PHE A 97 -8.14 1.73 7.75
CA PHE A 97 -7.64 0.64 8.58
C PHE A 97 -8.50 0.46 9.83
N LYS A 98 -8.61 -0.76 10.34
CA LYS A 98 -9.17 -0.98 11.68
C LYS A 98 -8.24 -0.34 12.72
N SER A 99 -8.77 0.12 13.85
CA SER A 99 -7.98 0.85 14.87
C SER A 99 -6.62 0.22 15.21
N LYS A 100 -6.53 -1.10 15.47
CA LYS A 100 -5.24 -1.76 15.73
C LYS A 100 -4.30 -1.79 14.52
N ASP A 101 -4.85 -1.99 13.31
CA ASP A 101 -4.07 -2.04 12.08
C ASP A 101 -3.56 -0.63 11.71
N PHE A 102 -4.38 0.40 11.96
CA PHE A 102 -4.00 1.79 11.79
C PHE A 102 -2.78 2.13 12.65
N GLU A 103 -2.79 1.78 13.93
CA GLU A 103 -1.65 2.06 14.82
C GLU A 103 -0.36 1.37 14.35
N ILE A 104 -0.47 0.13 13.87
CA ILE A 104 0.69 -0.61 13.31
C ILE A 104 1.22 0.10 12.06
N PHE A 105 0.32 0.44 11.14
CA PHE A 105 0.67 1.15 9.92
C PHE A 105 1.30 2.51 10.23
N TRP A 106 0.69 3.29 11.11
CA TRP A 106 1.13 4.62 11.47
C TRP A 106 2.51 4.62 12.12
N LYS A 107 2.78 3.65 13.01
CA LYS A 107 4.11 3.47 13.62
C LYS A 107 5.18 3.05 12.62
N SER A 108 4.81 2.39 11.52
CA SER A 108 5.75 2.01 10.45
C SER A 108 6.07 3.15 9.48
N LEU A 109 5.29 4.24 9.51
CA LEU A 109 5.50 5.42 8.68
C LEU A 109 6.77 6.16 9.14
N SER A 110 7.85 5.98 8.38
CA SER A 110 9.17 6.58 8.63
C SER A 110 9.37 7.91 7.92
N GLY A 111 8.52 8.24 6.93
CA GLY A 111 8.54 9.55 6.28
C GLY A 111 7.27 9.83 5.49
N TYR A 112 6.84 11.09 5.52
CA TYR A 112 5.71 11.59 4.73
C TYR A 112 6.13 12.89 4.04
N PHE A 113 5.98 12.94 2.73
CA PHE A 113 6.39 14.05 1.88
C PHE A 113 5.15 14.61 1.19
N PRO A 114 4.60 15.76 1.65
CA PRO A 114 3.34 16.33 1.18
C PRO A 114 3.52 17.07 -0.17
N HIS A 115 4.03 16.37 -1.17
CA HIS A 115 4.41 16.95 -2.46
C HIS A 115 3.85 16.13 -3.63
N SER A 116 3.60 16.80 -4.74
CA SER A 116 3.36 16.16 -6.03
C SER A 116 4.68 15.70 -6.65
N LEU A 117 4.60 14.81 -7.64
CA LEU A 117 5.79 14.43 -8.41
C LEU A 117 6.35 15.60 -9.21
N ILE A 118 5.52 16.56 -9.63
CA ILE A 118 5.96 17.75 -10.37
C ILE A 118 6.81 18.66 -9.48
N ASP A 119 6.50 18.75 -8.18
CA ASP A 119 7.30 19.51 -7.22
C ASP A 119 8.69 18.89 -7.03
N ILE A 120 8.77 17.55 -7.10
CA ILE A 120 10.02 16.80 -6.90
C ILE A 120 10.84 16.75 -8.20
N PHE A 121 10.17 16.59 -9.35
CA PHE A 121 10.75 16.45 -10.68
C PHE A 121 10.08 17.45 -11.64
N PRO A 122 10.50 18.72 -11.63
CA PRO A 122 9.97 19.73 -12.55
C PRO A 122 10.30 19.39 -14.00
N TYR A 123 9.52 19.92 -14.93
CA TYR A 123 9.65 19.66 -16.38
C TYR A 123 11.01 20.08 -16.95
N ASP A 124 11.63 21.12 -16.39
CA ASP A 124 12.97 21.57 -16.79
C ASP A 124 14.04 20.77 -16.03
N GLN A 125 14.40 19.61 -16.59
CA GLN A 125 15.37 18.66 -16.01
C GLN A 125 16.84 19.11 -16.16
N HIS A 126 17.10 20.30 -16.72
CA HIS A 126 18.45 20.84 -16.81
C HIS A 126 18.97 21.36 -15.47
N GLN A 127 18.08 21.55 -14.49
CA GLN A 127 18.43 21.92 -13.14
C GLN A 127 18.60 20.65 -12.29
N HIS A 128 19.70 20.61 -11.54
CA HIS A 128 20.09 19.57 -10.59
C HIS A 128 18.92 18.95 -9.79
N PRO A 129 19.08 17.74 -9.23
CA PRO A 129 18.01 17.11 -8.47
C PRO A 129 17.50 18.07 -7.40
N THR A 130 16.19 18.30 -7.38
CA THR A 130 15.58 19.29 -6.47
C THR A 130 16.00 19.04 -5.03
N VAL A 131 16.04 20.09 -4.21
CA VAL A 131 16.29 19.96 -2.76
C VAL A 131 15.31 18.95 -2.14
N LEU A 132 14.07 18.90 -2.63
CA LEU A 132 13.07 17.90 -2.25
C LEU A 132 13.52 16.47 -2.56
N TYR A 133 13.98 16.20 -3.78
CA TYR A 133 14.54 14.90 -4.14
C TYR A 133 15.72 14.51 -3.23
N GLN A 134 16.64 15.44 -2.99
CA GLN A 134 17.81 15.17 -2.14
C GLN A 134 17.40 14.83 -0.70
N ASN A 135 16.42 15.54 -0.16
CA ASN A 135 15.88 15.28 1.18
C ASN A 135 15.24 13.89 1.25
N ILE A 136 14.40 13.53 0.27
CA ILE A 136 13.78 12.21 0.19
C ILE A 136 14.86 11.12 0.10
N LYS A 137 15.83 11.29 -0.81
CA LYS A 137 16.94 10.35 -0.98
C LYS A 137 17.72 10.15 0.31
N LYS A 138 18.05 11.25 1.01
CA LYS A 138 18.77 11.21 2.29
C LYS A 138 17.99 10.41 3.34
N SER A 139 16.68 10.63 3.47
CA SER A 139 15.80 9.89 4.39
C SER A 139 15.70 8.39 4.09
N LEU A 140 15.92 7.99 2.82
CA LEU A 140 15.93 6.58 2.41
C LEU A 140 17.27 5.91 2.64
N THR A 141 18.38 6.66 2.64
CA THR A 141 19.73 6.12 2.85
C THR A 141 20.19 6.16 4.30
N SER A 142 19.60 7.01 5.15
CA SER A 142 19.82 7.04 6.61
C SER A 142 19.14 5.87 7.32
#